data_AF-A0A7S0LL09-F1
#
_entry.id   AF-A0A7S0LL09-F1
#
_cell.length_a   1.000
_cell.length_b   1.000
_cell.length_c   1.000
_cell.angle_alpha   90.00
_cell.angle_beta   90.00
_cell.angle_gamma   90.00
#
_symmetry.space_group_name_H-M   'P 1'
#
loop_
_entity.id
_entity.type
_entity.pdbx_description
1 polymer ?
#
loop_
_entity_poly.entity_id
_entity_poly.type
_entity_poly.pdbx_seq_one_letter_code
_entity_poly.pdbx_strand_id
1 'polypeptide(L)'
;LDAADVLGVPCVVVFPNPLSLLSLVAPALRTRLLDPLRTAAASVAESALARVLLALRNRERSQRSLLPLREQDLYPCATMERPFIVTTVIGFEYPHAIPPLCHFVGPTPPAKYPELSEEMGQWLDRQQRPVVFVAFGTMHVFSQKDCRALLASLELVIAQGTAAVLWALPTEQQALLPDGALAASAIRVEAFVAQYALLIHPRVSAFVSHCGANSVGE
;
A
#
# COMPACT_ATOMS: atom_id res chain seq x y z
N LEU A 1 -7.66 19.35 4.99
CA LEU A 1 -9.08 19.00 4.91
C LEU A 1 -9.18 17.98 3.81
N ASP A 2 -9.42 16.72 4.17
CA ASP A 2 -9.69 15.70 3.16
C ASP A 2 -11.10 15.89 2.56
N ALA A 3 -11.44 15.15 1.51
CA ALA A 3 -12.74 15.28 0.86
C ALA A 3 -13.91 15.02 1.82
N ALA A 4 -13.72 14.17 2.83
CA ALA A 4 -14.75 13.88 3.81
C ALA A 4 -14.92 15.05 4.79
N ASP A 5 -13.84 15.70 5.22
CA ASP A 5 -13.91 16.95 6.01
C ASP A 5 -14.67 18.05 5.26
N VAL A 6 -14.46 18.18 3.95
CA VAL A 6 -15.16 19.15 3.09
C VAL A 6 -16.65 18.81 2.93
N LEU A 7 -16.97 17.51 2.85
CA LEU A 7 -18.34 17.02 2.72
C LEU A 7 -19.08 16.89 4.06
N GLY A 8 -18.43 17.18 5.20
CA GLY A 8 -18.99 16.97 6.53
C GLY A 8 -19.24 15.48 6.85
N VAL A 9 -18.60 14.57 6.12
CA VAL A 9 -18.69 13.13 6.33
C VAL A 9 -17.47 12.69 7.14
N PRO A 10 -17.62 11.89 8.21
CA PRO A 10 -16.45 11.43 8.93
C PRO A 10 -15.54 10.56 8.05
N CYS A 11 -14.31 11.01 7.79
CA CYS A 11 -13.28 10.24 7.12
C CYS A 11 -12.68 9.20 8.06
N VAL A 12 -12.57 7.97 7.57
CA VAL A 12 -11.91 6.86 8.27
C VAL A 12 -10.47 6.77 7.79
N VAL A 13 -9.52 6.84 8.73
CA VAL A 13 -8.18 6.30 8.49
C VAL A 13 -8.27 4.84 8.88
N VAL A 14 -8.14 3.94 7.91
CA VAL A 14 -8.06 2.50 8.16
C VAL A 14 -6.84 2.27 9.04
N PHE A 15 -7.07 1.91 10.29
CA PHE A 15 -6.00 1.41 11.14
C PHE A 15 -5.60 0.03 10.61
N PRO A 16 -4.29 -0.28 10.51
CA PRO A 16 -3.88 -1.61 10.10
C PRO A 16 -4.56 -2.64 10.99
N ASN A 17 -5.35 -3.52 10.37
CA ASN A 17 -6.09 -4.56 11.07
C ASN A 17 -5.08 -5.41 11.87
N PRO A 18 -5.21 -5.55 13.21
CA PRO A 18 -4.31 -6.38 14.01
C PRO A 18 -4.28 -7.85 13.59
N LEU A 19 -5.27 -8.36 12.85
CA LEU A 19 -5.20 -9.68 12.23
C LEU A 19 -4.09 -9.76 11.15
N SER A 20 -3.76 -8.65 10.50
CA SER A 20 -2.53 -8.57 9.68
C SER A 20 -1.26 -8.71 10.53
N LEU A 21 -1.30 -8.39 11.84
CA LEU A 21 -0.21 -8.64 12.79
C LEU A 21 -0.12 -10.10 13.23
N LEU A 22 -1.15 -10.94 13.04
CA LEU A 22 -1.02 -12.39 13.25
C LEU A 22 0.00 -13.01 12.29
N SER A 23 0.26 -12.35 11.15
CA SER A 23 1.35 -12.72 10.25
C SER A 23 2.74 -12.57 10.89
N LEU A 24 2.90 -11.71 11.90
CA LEU A 24 4.15 -11.52 12.66
C LEU A 24 4.50 -12.72 13.54
N VAL A 25 3.53 -13.60 13.83
CA VAL A 25 3.81 -14.83 14.57
C VAL A 25 4.34 -15.89 13.61
N ALA A 26 5.53 -16.41 13.91
CA ALA A 26 6.25 -17.38 13.08
C ALA A 26 5.35 -18.57 12.67
N PRO A 27 5.39 -19.02 11.40
CA PRO A 27 4.58 -20.12 10.90
C PRO A 27 4.68 -21.41 11.72
N ALA A 28 5.87 -21.69 12.28
CA ALA A 28 6.13 -22.88 13.10
C ALA A 28 5.31 -22.94 14.40
N LEU A 29 4.80 -21.80 14.89
CA LEU A 29 3.99 -21.72 16.10
C LEU A 29 2.48 -21.81 15.80
N ARG A 30 2.07 -21.90 14.53
CA ARG A 30 0.66 -21.96 14.10
C ARG A 30 0.15 -23.40 14.07
N THR A 31 -0.19 -23.94 15.25
CA THR A 31 -0.77 -25.29 15.37
C THR A 31 -2.30 -25.23 15.40
N ARG A 32 -2.96 -26.09 14.62
CA ARG A 32 -4.43 -26.15 14.46
C ARG A 32 -5.22 -26.25 15.77
N LEU A 33 -4.60 -26.75 16.85
CA LEU A 33 -5.23 -26.94 18.14
C LEU A 33 -5.38 -25.64 18.95
N LEU A 34 -4.49 -24.67 18.73
CA LEU A 34 -4.49 -23.39 19.44
C LEU A 34 -5.19 -22.27 18.66
N ASP A 35 -5.53 -22.51 17.39
CA ASP A 35 -6.17 -21.54 16.51
C ASP A 35 -7.43 -20.89 17.12
N PRO A 36 -8.42 -21.61 17.66
CA PRO A 36 -9.63 -20.94 18.19
C PRO A 36 -9.34 -20.04 19.40
N LEU A 37 -8.44 -20.47 20.29
CA LEU A 37 -8.01 -19.67 21.45
C LEU A 37 -7.23 -18.43 21.02
N ARG A 38 -6.36 -18.58 20.01
CA ARG A 38 -5.58 -17.48 19.46
C ARG A 38 -6.45 -16.48 18.74
N THR A 39 -7.43 -16.94 17.95
CA THR A 39 -8.40 -16.08 17.28
C THR A 39 -9.21 -15.30 18.32
N ALA A 40 -9.71 -15.96 19.37
CA ALA A 40 -10.44 -15.29 20.44
C ALA A 40 -9.57 -14.25 21.18
N ALA A 41 -8.34 -14.60 21.56
CA ALA A 41 -7.41 -13.69 22.22
C ALA A 41 -7.04 -12.49 21.32
N ALA A 42 -6.84 -12.74 20.01
CA ALA A 42 -6.56 -11.70 19.03
C ALA A 42 -7.73 -10.73 18.89
N SER A 43 -8.98 -11.22 18.80
CA SER A 43 -10.16 -10.37 18.72
C SER A 43 -10.36 -9.50 19.97
N VAL A 44 -10.04 -10.02 21.16
CA VAL A 44 -10.09 -9.24 22.41
C VAL A 44 -9.00 -8.17 22.43
N ALA A 45 -7.76 -8.54 22.09
CA ALA A 45 -6.63 -7.60 22.02
C ALA A 45 -6.88 -6.49 20.97
N GLU A 46 -7.45 -6.86 19.83
CA GLU A 46 -7.88 -5.95 18.77
C GLU A 46 -8.93 -4.97 19.27
N SER A 47 -9.99 -5.46 19.92
CA SER A 47 -11.06 -4.61 20.47
C SER A 47 -10.51 -3.60 21.50
N ALA A 48 -9.59 -4.05 22.36
CA ALA A 48 -8.96 -3.17 23.35
C ALA A 48 -8.05 -2.11 22.69
N LEU A 49 -7.19 -2.53 21.75
CA LEU A 49 -6.30 -1.63 21.03
C LEU A 49 -7.08 -0.60 20.21
N ALA A 50 -8.13 -1.02 19.52
CA ALA A 50 -8.99 -0.14 18.75
C ALA A 50 -9.62 0.95 19.62
N ARG A 51 -10.10 0.61 20.83
CA ARG A 51 -10.66 1.60 21.77
C ARG A 51 -9.63 2.59 22.28
N VAL A 52 -8.39 2.14 22.55
CA VAL A 52 -7.28 3.02 22.93
C VAL A 52 -6.93 3.97 21.79
N LEU A 53 -6.76 3.46 20.57
CA LEU A 53 -6.45 4.26 19.39
C LEU A 53 -7.58 5.25 19.06
N LEU A 54 -8.83 4.84 19.22
CA LEU A 54 -10.00 5.72 19.07
C LEU A 54 -9.97 6.88 20.06
N ALA A 55 -9.67 6.60 21.33
CA ALA A 55 -9.59 7.63 22.37
C ALA A 55 -8.46 8.64 22.06
N LEU A 56 -7.27 8.15 21.67
CA LEU A 56 -6.15 8.99 21.28
C LEU A 56 -6.48 9.84 20.05
N ARG A 57 -7.12 9.24 19.03
CA ARG A 57 -7.52 9.95 17.81
C ARG A 57 -8.60 10.99 18.09
N ASN A 58 -9.58 10.69 18.93
CA ASN A 58 -10.60 11.66 19.33
C ASN A 58 -10.02 12.82 20.14
N ARG A 59 -8.98 12.57 20.94
CA ARG A 59 -8.22 13.65 21.60
C ARG A 59 -7.57 14.58 20.58
N GLU A 60 -6.88 14.06 19.57
CA GLU A 60 -6.30 14.86 18.48
C GLU A 60 -7.37 15.62 17.68
N ARG A 61 -8.49 14.96 17.37
CA ARG A 61 -9.61 15.58 16.63
C ARG A 61 -10.24 16.72 17.40
N SER A 62 -10.40 16.59 18.71
CA SER A 62 -10.91 17.67 19.57
C SER A 62 -10.00 18.90 19.55
N GLN A 63 -8.67 18.71 19.51
CA GLN A 63 -7.70 19.81 19.39
C GLN A 63 -7.82 20.56 18.06
N ARG A 64 -8.42 19.93 17.04
CA ARG A 64 -8.66 20.50 15.71
C ARG A 64 -10.11 20.92 15.48
N SER A 65 -10.95 20.92 16.53
CA SER A 65 -12.40 21.21 16.43
C SER A 65 -13.16 20.28 15.46
N LEU A 66 -12.73 19.03 15.34
CA LEU A 66 -13.36 18.01 14.51
C LEU A 66 -14.29 17.12 15.35
N LEU A 67 -15.38 16.63 14.74
CA LEU A 67 -16.33 15.71 15.38
C LEU A 67 -15.64 14.41 15.84
N PRO A 68 -16.01 13.82 16.99
CA PRO A 68 -15.43 12.56 17.43
C PRO A 68 -15.83 11.41 16.50
N LEU A 69 -14.91 10.46 16.34
CA LEU A 69 -15.16 9.17 15.71
C LEU A 69 -15.84 8.20 16.70
N ARG A 70 -16.57 7.23 16.16
CA ARG A 70 -17.18 6.09 16.87
C ARG A 70 -16.42 4.79 16.58
N GLU A 71 -16.80 3.67 17.19
CA GLU A 71 -16.15 2.37 16.98
C GLU A 71 -16.29 1.87 15.53
N GLN A 72 -17.48 2.03 14.92
CA GLN A 72 -17.71 1.82 13.48
C GLN A 72 -16.82 2.71 12.57
N ASP A 73 -16.20 3.73 13.18
CA ASP A 73 -15.20 4.68 12.70
C ASP A 73 -13.89 4.08 12.21
N LEU A 74 -13.57 2.92 12.77
CA LEU A 74 -12.25 2.31 12.70
C LEU A 74 -12.27 1.11 11.77
N TYR A 75 -13.33 0.31 11.86
CA TYR A 75 -13.54 -0.91 11.08
C TYR A 75 -15.05 -1.24 11.01
N PRO A 76 -15.49 -1.98 9.98
CA PRO A 76 -16.87 -2.48 9.91
C PRO A 76 -17.19 -3.40 11.10
N CYS A 77 -18.29 -3.17 11.80
CA CYS A 77 -18.67 -3.93 12.99
C CYS A 77 -20.17 -4.30 13.00
N ALA A 78 -20.57 -5.19 13.90
CA ALA A 78 -21.98 -5.63 13.99
C ALA A 78 -22.94 -4.53 14.46
N THR A 79 -22.42 -3.49 15.13
CA THR A 79 -23.20 -2.39 15.72
C THR A 79 -23.20 -1.14 14.84
N MET A 80 -22.94 -1.29 13.54
CA MET A 80 -22.98 -0.18 12.60
C MET A 80 -24.37 0.44 12.51
N GLU A 81 -24.42 1.77 12.62
CA GLU A 81 -25.63 2.60 12.48
C GLU A 81 -25.63 3.40 11.17
N ARG A 82 -24.49 3.42 10.44
CA ARG A 82 -24.32 4.16 9.21
C ARG A 82 -23.66 3.35 8.10
N PRO A 83 -23.91 3.70 6.83
CA PRO A 83 -23.19 3.11 5.71
C PRO A 83 -21.68 3.27 5.84
N PHE A 84 -20.94 2.22 5.50
CA PHE A 84 -19.48 2.22 5.38
C PHE A 84 -19.11 1.81 3.97
N ILE A 85 -18.27 2.63 3.33
CA ILE A 85 -17.83 2.41 1.96
C ILE A 85 -16.44 1.76 2.00
N VAL A 86 -16.33 0.58 1.40
CA VAL A 86 -15.08 -0.16 1.29
C VAL A 86 -14.59 -0.08 -0.15
N THR A 87 -13.38 0.43 -0.36
CA THR A 87 -12.80 0.72 -1.69
C THR A 87 -12.11 -0.48 -2.34
N THR A 88 -12.49 -1.70 -1.94
CA THR A 88 -12.04 -2.98 -2.52
C THR A 88 -13.25 -3.81 -2.96
N VAL A 89 -13.04 -5.04 -3.46
CA VAL A 89 -14.11 -5.98 -3.82
C VAL A 89 -14.08 -7.26 -3.00
N ILE A 90 -15.26 -7.85 -2.87
CA ILE A 90 -15.41 -9.23 -2.41
C ILE A 90 -14.61 -10.14 -3.37
N GLY A 91 -13.73 -10.96 -2.81
CA GLY A 91 -12.80 -11.83 -3.55
C GLY A 91 -11.33 -11.46 -3.35
N PHE A 92 -11.02 -10.20 -3.05
CA PHE A 92 -9.69 -9.77 -2.61
C PHE A 92 -9.57 -9.71 -1.07
N GLU A 93 -10.71 -9.66 -0.37
CA GLU A 93 -10.78 -9.71 1.09
C GLU A 93 -10.87 -11.14 1.62
N TYR A 94 -10.42 -11.31 2.86
CA TYR A 94 -10.60 -12.57 3.57
C TYR A 94 -12.10 -12.84 3.81
N PRO A 95 -12.54 -14.12 3.77
CA PRO A 95 -13.92 -14.47 4.10
C PRO A 95 -14.27 -14.06 5.54
N HIS A 96 -15.27 -13.20 5.70
CA HIS A 96 -15.83 -12.82 7.00
C HIS A 96 -17.32 -12.45 6.87
N ALA A 97 -18.02 -12.36 8.00
CA ALA A 97 -19.40 -11.86 8.01
C ALA A 97 -19.43 -10.36 7.67
N ILE A 98 -20.21 -9.97 6.67
CA ILE A 98 -20.31 -8.60 6.19
C ILE A 98 -21.58 -7.96 6.77
N PRO A 99 -21.50 -6.86 7.54
CA PRO A 99 -22.68 -6.13 8.00
C PRO A 99 -23.53 -5.59 6.84
N PRO A 100 -24.86 -5.49 6.96
CA PRO A 100 -25.74 -5.04 5.86
C PRO A 100 -25.50 -3.58 5.43
N LEU A 101 -24.84 -2.77 6.26
CA LEU A 101 -24.47 -1.38 5.98
C LEU A 101 -23.05 -1.24 5.41
N CYS A 102 -22.36 -2.35 5.13
CA CYS A 102 -21.04 -2.34 4.52
C CYS A 102 -21.18 -2.51 3.00
N HIS A 103 -20.72 -1.51 2.24
CA HIS A 103 -20.85 -1.46 0.79
C HIS A 103 -19.48 -1.49 0.13
N PHE A 104 -19.21 -2.55 -0.62
CA PHE A 104 -18.00 -2.70 -1.42
C PHE A 104 -18.20 -2.00 -2.77
N VAL A 105 -17.34 -1.03 -3.08
CA VAL A 105 -17.42 -0.20 -4.30
C VAL A 105 -16.12 -0.18 -5.09
N GLY A 106 -15.14 -1.01 -4.70
CA GLY A 106 -13.84 -1.07 -5.34
C GLY A 106 -13.77 -2.01 -6.56
N PRO A 107 -12.54 -2.28 -7.05
CA PRO A 107 -11.45 -1.32 -6.96
C PRO A 107 -11.91 -0.02 -7.62
N THR A 108 -11.52 1.13 -7.06
CA THR A 108 -11.93 2.44 -7.59
C THR A 108 -10.73 3.09 -8.26
N PRO A 109 -10.37 2.67 -9.50
CA PRO A 109 -9.26 3.29 -10.20
C PRO A 109 -9.55 4.78 -10.45
N PRO A 110 -8.51 5.62 -10.52
CA PRO A 110 -8.70 7.03 -10.80
C PRO A 110 -9.31 7.22 -12.20
N ALA A 111 -10.40 7.96 -12.30
CA ALA A 111 -11.03 8.29 -13.59
C ALA A 111 -10.14 9.19 -14.47
N LYS A 112 -9.23 9.93 -13.84
CA LYS A 112 -8.22 10.76 -14.50
C LYS A 112 -6.89 10.54 -13.80
N TYR A 113 -5.86 10.27 -14.59
CA TYR A 113 -4.49 10.09 -14.12
C TYR A 113 -3.55 10.79 -15.10
N PRO A 114 -2.38 11.25 -14.64
CA PRO A 114 -1.39 11.84 -15.53
C PRO A 114 -0.94 10.81 -16.57
N GLU A 115 -0.77 11.26 -17.81
CA GLU A 115 -0.18 10.43 -18.87
C GLU A 115 1.33 10.26 -18.63
N LEU A 116 1.91 9.23 -19.25
CA LEU A 116 3.36 9.10 -19.29
C LEU A 116 3.97 10.25 -20.09
N SER A 117 5.11 10.77 -19.64
CA SER A 117 5.89 11.69 -20.46
C SER A 117 6.33 11.00 -21.75
N GLU A 118 6.49 11.76 -22.82
CA GLU A 118 6.96 11.22 -24.10
C GLU A 118 8.31 10.50 -23.94
N GLU A 119 9.22 11.07 -23.14
CA GLU A 119 10.52 10.46 -22.84
C GLU A 119 10.38 9.09 -22.16
N MET A 120 9.48 8.98 -21.19
CA MET A 120 9.23 7.72 -20.46
C MET A 120 8.61 6.67 -21.38
N GLY A 121 7.60 7.04 -22.17
CA GLY A 121 6.99 6.16 -23.17
C GLY A 121 8.02 5.63 -24.16
N GLN A 122 8.83 6.52 -24.75
CA GLN A 122 9.90 6.12 -25.66
C GLN A 122 10.95 5.22 -24.99
N TRP A 123 11.30 5.47 -23.72
CA TRP A 123 12.23 4.60 -23.00
C TRP A 123 11.65 3.20 -22.79
N LEU A 124 10.37 3.09 -22.43
CA LEU A 124 9.67 1.81 -22.29
C LEU A 124 9.61 1.05 -23.63
N ASP A 125 9.23 1.74 -24.71
CA ASP A 125 9.08 1.14 -26.04
C ASP A 125 10.39 0.58 -26.61
N ARG A 126 11.51 1.21 -26.26
CA ARG A 126 12.86 0.75 -26.64
C ARG A 126 13.30 -0.51 -25.89
N GLN A 127 12.63 -0.90 -24.81
CA GLN A 127 13.02 -2.08 -24.05
C GLN A 127 12.72 -3.35 -24.85
N GLN A 128 13.75 -4.15 -25.11
CA GLN A 128 13.62 -5.47 -25.74
C GLN A 128 13.10 -6.53 -24.75
N ARG A 129 13.16 -6.23 -23.45
CA ARG A 129 12.82 -7.11 -22.34
C ARG A 129 11.61 -6.56 -21.58
N PRO A 130 10.89 -7.40 -20.82
CA PRO A 130 9.90 -6.90 -19.88
C PRO A 130 10.54 -5.95 -18.87
N VAL A 131 9.76 -4.99 -18.39
CA VAL A 131 10.14 -4.00 -17.40
C VAL A 131 9.57 -4.41 -16.05
N VAL A 132 10.44 -4.50 -15.05
CA VAL A 132 10.06 -4.59 -13.65
C VAL A 132 10.00 -3.16 -13.11
N PHE A 133 8.82 -2.75 -12.69
CA PHE A 133 8.63 -1.49 -11.99
C PHE A 133 8.83 -1.69 -10.49
N VAL A 134 9.59 -0.80 -9.85
CA VAL A 134 9.91 -0.84 -8.43
C VAL A 134 9.52 0.49 -7.81
N ALA A 135 8.61 0.48 -6.83
CA ALA A 135 8.25 1.70 -6.08
C ALA A 135 7.70 1.37 -4.69
N PHE A 136 8.20 2.06 -3.67
CA PHE A 136 7.79 1.87 -2.27
C PHE A 136 6.93 3.01 -1.73
N GLY A 137 6.34 3.80 -2.63
CA GLY A 137 5.56 4.98 -2.30
C GLY A 137 6.41 6.10 -1.68
N THR A 138 5.73 7.07 -1.07
CA THR A 138 6.37 8.26 -0.47
C THR A 138 6.72 8.08 1.00
N MET A 139 6.16 7.07 1.66
CA MET A 139 6.30 6.87 3.11
C MET A 139 7.49 5.97 3.48
N HIS A 140 8.00 5.17 2.55
CA HIS A 140 9.13 4.30 2.82
C HIS A 140 10.44 5.10 2.75
N VAL A 141 11.27 4.96 3.78
CA VAL A 141 12.60 5.56 3.85
C VAL A 141 13.63 4.44 3.93
N PHE A 142 14.45 4.31 2.89
CA PHE A 142 15.50 3.32 2.82
C PHE A 142 16.66 3.68 3.74
N SER A 143 17.18 2.67 4.43
CA SER A 143 18.55 2.75 4.96
C SER A 143 19.56 2.59 3.82
N GLN A 144 20.77 3.10 3.99
CA GLN A 144 21.84 2.91 2.99
C GLN A 144 22.11 1.42 2.73
N LYS A 145 22.03 0.58 3.77
CA LYS A 145 22.22 -0.87 3.66
C LYS A 145 21.12 -1.49 2.79
N ASP A 146 19.86 -1.16 3.04
CA ASP A 146 18.72 -1.76 2.33
C ASP A 146 18.65 -1.27 0.88
N CYS A 147 18.93 0.01 0.65
CA CYS A 147 19.02 0.59 -0.70
C CYS A 147 20.09 -0.13 -1.55
N ARG A 148 21.29 -0.34 -0.98
CA ARG A 148 22.38 -1.08 -1.65
C ARG A 148 22.03 -2.54 -1.90
N ALA A 149 21.38 -3.21 -0.94
CA ALA A 149 20.98 -4.61 -1.09
C ALA A 149 19.93 -4.77 -2.20
N LEU A 150 18.96 -3.85 -2.27
CA LEU A 150 17.96 -3.83 -3.34
C LEU A 150 18.63 -3.55 -4.68
N LEU A 151 19.48 -2.52 -4.78
CA LEU A 151 20.20 -2.19 -6.01
C LEU A 151 21.00 -3.40 -6.53
N ALA A 152 21.79 -4.06 -5.68
CA ALA A 152 22.56 -5.24 -6.07
C ALA A 152 21.66 -6.36 -6.63
N SER A 153 20.46 -6.53 -6.06
CA SER A 153 19.48 -7.49 -6.56
C SER A 153 18.92 -7.10 -7.94
N LEU A 154 18.67 -5.81 -8.17
CA LEU A 154 18.21 -5.29 -9.45
C LEU A 154 19.30 -5.37 -10.53
N GLU A 155 20.55 -5.10 -10.18
CA GLU A 155 21.71 -5.26 -11.06
C GLU A 155 21.88 -6.72 -11.50
N LEU A 156 21.64 -7.69 -10.62
CA LEU A 156 21.65 -9.10 -10.97
C LEU A 156 20.56 -9.46 -11.99
N VAL A 157 19.34 -8.95 -11.82
CA VAL A 157 18.23 -9.15 -12.78
C VAL A 157 18.61 -8.62 -14.17
N ILE A 158 19.28 -7.48 -14.22
CA ILE A 158 19.75 -6.85 -15.45
C ILE A 158 20.90 -7.64 -16.08
N ALA A 159 21.89 -8.04 -15.28
CA ALA A 159 23.07 -8.78 -15.73
C ALA A 159 22.70 -10.16 -16.29
N GLN A 160 21.70 -10.82 -15.69
CA GLN A 160 21.13 -12.08 -16.21
C GLN A 160 20.31 -11.87 -17.49
N GLY A 161 19.94 -10.63 -17.79
CA GLY A 161 19.14 -10.26 -18.94
C GLY A 161 17.67 -10.67 -18.83
N THR A 162 17.17 -10.81 -17.61
CA THR A 162 15.78 -11.21 -17.33
C THR A 162 14.81 -10.07 -17.63
N ALA A 163 15.15 -8.86 -17.20
CA ALA A 163 14.29 -7.68 -17.34
C ALA A 163 15.10 -6.40 -17.38
N ALA A 164 14.49 -5.34 -17.90
CA ALA A 164 14.88 -3.96 -17.58
C ALA A 164 14.19 -3.53 -16.27
N VAL A 165 14.75 -2.53 -15.60
CA VAL A 165 14.26 -2.06 -14.30
C VAL A 165 13.95 -0.57 -14.38
N LEU A 166 12.74 -0.20 -13.95
CA LEU A 166 12.37 1.17 -13.66
C LEU A 166 12.13 1.28 -12.16
N TRP A 167 12.93 2.10 -11.48
CA TRP A 167 12.82 2.30 -10.04
C TRP A 167 12.43 3.74 -9.71
N ALA A 168 11.22 3.92 -9.16
CA ALA A 168 10.82 5.17 -8.56
C ALA A 168 11.44 5.30 -7.16
N LEU A 169 12.44 6.18 -7.03
CA LEU A 169 13.18 6.47 -5.80
C LEU A 169 13.19 7.98 -5.57
N PRO A 170 12.61 8.50 -4.47
CA PRO A 170 12.57 9.94 -4.20
C PRO A 170 13.96 10.58 -4.27
N THR A 171 14.06 11.81 -4.78
CA THR A 171 15.33 12.53 -4.99
C THR A 171 16.24 12.50 -3.76
N GLU A 172 15.67 12.71 -2.57
CA GLU A 172 16.39 12.70 -1.30
C GLU A 172 17.08 11.36 -0.99
N GLN A 173 16.54 10.27 -1.52
CA GLN A 173 17.05 8.91 -1.31
C GLN A 173 17.94 8.44 -2.47
N GLN A 174 17.96 9.13 -3.61
CA GLN A 174 18.85 8.80 -4.73
C GLN A 174 20.33 9.00 -4.36
N ALA A 175 20.64 9.88 -3.39
CA ALA A 175 21.98 10.04 -2.85
C ALA A 175 22.53 8.79 -2.13
N LEU A 176 21.68 7.80 -1.84
CA LEU A 176 22.09 6.51 -1.28
C LEU A 176 22.68 5.56 -2.33
N LEU A 177 22.42 5.83 -3.62
CA LEU A 177 22.95 5.04 -4.72
C LEU A 177 24.46 5.29 -4.88
N PRO A 178 25.27 4.26 -5.11
CA PRO A 178 26.69 4.43 -5.39
C PRO A 178 26.91 5.12 -6.74
N ASP A 179 28.02 5.84 -6.86
CA ASP A 179 28.42 6.47 -8.11
C ASP A 179 28.52 5.43 -9.24
N GLY A 180 27.89 5.72 -10.39
CA GLY A 180 27.91 4.83 -11.55
C GLY A 180 26.91 3.66 -11.51
N ALA A 181 26.08 3.52 -10.47
CA ALA A 181 25.01 2.51 -10.39
C ALA A 181 24.05 2.51 -11.59
N LEU A 182 23.92 3.65 -12.26
CA LEU A 182 23.00 3.88 -13.37
C LEU A 182 23.69 3.86 -14.74
N ALA A 183 24.95 3.42 -14.81
CA ALA A 183 25.69 3.38 -16.08
C ALA A 183 25.13 2.34 -17.07
N ALA A 184 24.36 1.37 -16.59
CA ALA A 184 23.69 0.39 -17.44
C ALA A 184 22.38 0.96 -18.02
N SER A 185 22.21 0.89 -19.34
CA SER A 185 21.01 1.37 -20.04
C SER A 185 19.70 0.68 -19.64
N ALA A 186 19.79 -0.46 -18.94
CA ALA A 186 18.67 -1.29 -18.53
C ALA A 186 18.14 -0.98 -17.12
N ILE A 187 18.74 -0.05 -16.36
CA ILE A 187 18.13 0.53 -15.15
C ILE A 187 17.85 2.00 -15.38
N ARG A 188 16.62 2.42 -15.04
CA ARG A 188 16.23 3.83 -15.00
C ARG A 188 15.71 4.16 -13.61
N VAL A 189 16.17 5.26 -13.04
CA VAL A 189 15.70 5.77 -11.76
C VAL A 189 14.98 7.09 -11.97
N GLU A 190 13.81 7.21 -11.37
CA GLU A 190 12.99 8.43 -11.43
C GLU A 190 12.57 8.87 -10.04
N ALA A 191 12.50 10.18 -9.81
CA ALA A 191 11.98 10.70 -8.55
C ALA A 191 10.46 10.45 -8.41
N PHE A 192 9.75 10.47 -9.54
CA PHE A 192 8.31 10.28 -9.62
C PHE A 192 7.94 9.71 -10.99
N VAL A 193 6.92 8.85 -11.01
CA VAL A 193 6.33 8.31 -12.24
C VAL A 193 4.82 8.38 -12.15
N ALA A 194 4.15 8.55 -13.30
CA ALA A 194 2.71 8.38 -13.41
C ALA A 194 2.34 6.90 -13.28
N GLN A 195 2.32 6.40 -12.03
CA GLN A 195 2.23 4.97 -11.69
C GLN A 195 1.08 4.24 -12.42
N TYR A 196 -0.13 4.80 -12.40
CA TYR A 196 -1.28 4.17 -13.06
C TYR A 196 -1.07 4.00 -14.58
N ALA A 197 -0.65 5.07 -15.27
CA ALA A 197 -0.36 5.00 -16.71
C ALA A 197 0.81 4.05 -17.02
N LEU A 198 1.79 3.99 -16.13
CA LEU A 198 2.93 3.08 -16.24
C LEU A 198 2.50 1.61 -16.13
N LEU A 199 1.67 1.27 -15.15
CA LEU A 199 1.20 -0.11 -14.92
C LEU A 199 0.33 -0.65 -16.06
N ILE A 200 -0.34 0.23 -16.80
CA ILE A 200 -1.09 -0.14 -18.02
C ILE A 200 -0.15 -0.44 -19.20
N HIS A 201 1.08 0.09 -19.19
CA HIS A 201 1.97 0.00 -20.33
C HIS A 201 2.37 -1.47 -20.61
N PRO A 202 2.25 -1.97 -21.86
CA PRO A 202 2.42 -3.40 -22.18
C PRO A 202 3.84 -3.94 -21.92
N ARG A 203 4.83 -3.04 -21.79
CA ARG A 203 6.21 -3.41 -21.43
C ARG A 203 6.39 -3.68 -19.94
N VAL A 204 5.50 -3.19 -19.08
CA VAL A 204 5.58 -3.42 -17.64
C VAL A 204 4.92 -4.75 -17.34
N SER A 205 5.67 -5.67 -16.73
CA SER A 205 5.20 -7.04 -16.49
C SER A 205 5.18 -7.42 -15.01
N ALA A 206 5.82 -6.64 -14.16
CA ALA A 206 5.84 -6.87 -12.72
C ALA A 206 5.98 -5.54 -11.97
N PHE A 207 5.37 -5.50 -10.79
CA PHE A 207 5.45 -4.37 -9.87
C PHE A 207 5.93 -4.85 -8.50
N VAL A 208 7.11 -4.38 -8.08
CA VAL A 208 7.63 -4.53 -6.72
C VAL A 208 7.17 -3.32 -5.91
N SER A 209 6.24 -3.57 -4.98
CA SER A 209 5.57 -2.53 -4.20
C SER A 209 5.73 -2.73 -2.70
N HIS A 210 5.51 -1.64 -1.94
CA HIS A 210 5.29 -1.70 -0.49
C HIS A 210 3.91 -2.26 -0.09
N CYS A 211 3.08 -2.63 -1.09
CA CYS A 211 1.73 -3.18 -0.90
C CYS A 211 0.73 -2.24 -0.21
N GLY A 212 0.89 -0.92 -0.39
CA GLY A 212 -0.13 0.04 0.00
C GLY A 212 -1.44 -0.18 -0.76
N ALA A 213 -2.58 0.09 -0.11
CA ALA A 213 -3.90 -0.21 -0.65
C ALA A 213 -4.16 0.40 -2.04
N ASN A 214 -3.71 1.64 -2.27
CA ASN A 214 -3.80 2.27 -3.58
C ASN A 214 -2.98 1.49 -4.62
N SER A 215 -1.70 1.23 -4.36
CA SER A 215 -0.81 0.51 -5.26
C SER A 215 -1.26 -0.92 -5.60
N VAL A 216 -2.01 -1.58 -4.70
CA VAL A 216 -2.58 -2.92 -4.95
C VAL A 216 -3.87 -2.84 -5.77
N GLY A 217 -4.62 -1.74 -5.64
CA GLY A 217 -5.83 -1.49 -6.42
C GLY A 217 -5.57 -1.00 -7.85
N GLU A 218 -4.34 -0.61 -8.17
CA GLU A 218 -3.87 -0.24 -9.51
C GLU A 218 -3.34 -1.44 -10.28
#